data_AF-A0A5R8WNY4-F1
#
_entry.id   AF-A0A5R8WNY4-F1
#
_cell.length_a   1.000
_cell.length_b   1.000
_cell.length_c   1.000
_cell.angle_alpha   90.00
_cell.angle_beta   90.00
_cell.angle_gamma   90.00
#
_symmetry.space_group_name_H-M   'P 1'
#
loop_
_entity.id
_entity.type
_entity.pdbx_description
1 polymer ?
#
loop_
_entity_poly.entity_id
_entity_poly.type
_entity_poly.pdbx_seq_one_letter_code
_entity_poly.pdbx_strand_id
1 'polypeptide(L)' 'MKFTNPHLFADSAPLPRRHRVLIALYALELGRQSRTEILTVNDVTEADLAEFQADWLRMRRRRRASAA' A
#
# COMPACT_ATOMS: atom_id res chain seq x y z
N MET A 1 32.07 -19.54 14.99
CA MET A 1 31.44 -18.31 15.55
C MET A 1 29.97 -18.30 15.12
N LYS A 2 29.05 -18.43 16.09
CA LYS A 2 27.60 -18.36 15.84
C LYS A 2 27.20 -16.88 15.84
N PHE A 3 26.82 -16.34 14.68
CA PHE A 3 26.21 -15.02 14.60
C PHE A 3 24.72 -15.14 14.94
N THR A 4 24.39 -15.30 16.21
CA THR A 4 23.03 -15.01 16.68
C THR A 4 22.92 -13.51 16.79
N ASN A 5 22.33 -12.86 15.77
CA ASN A 5 21.95 -11.46 15.82
C ASN A 5 20.46 -11.38 16.17
N PRO A 6 20.08 -11.24 17.46
CA PRO A 6 18.70 -11.33 17.91
C PRO A 6 17.86 -10.07 17.60
N HIS A 7 18.35 -9.14 16.77
CA HIS A 7 17.67 -7.88 16.45
C HIS A 7 17.25 -7.71 14.99
N LEU A 8 17.36 -8.75 14.14
CA LEU A 8 16.96 -8.64 12.72
C LEU A 8 15.44 -8.64 12.48
N PHE A 9 14.66 -8.89 13.53
CA PHE A 9 13.22 -8.62 13.53
C PHE A 9 12.95 -7.42 14.44
N ALA A 10 13.68 -6.32 14.22
CA ALA A 10 13.18 -5.02 14.67
C ALA A 10 11.76 -4.92 14.13
N ASP A 11 10.79 -4.88 15.04
CA ASP A 11 9.37 -4.74 14.78
C ASP A 11 9.15 -3.89 13.53
N SER A 12 8.81 -4.55 12.43
CA SER A 12 8.56 -3.87 11.15
C SER A 12 7.49 -2.83 11.42
N ALA A 13 7.91 -1.58 11.64
CA ALA A 13 7.01 -0.51 12.01
C ALA A 13 5.85 -0.55 11.00
N PRO A 14 4.59 -0.64 11.46
CA PRO A 14 3.47 -0.83 10.57
C PRO A 14 3.53 0.26 9.51
N LEU A 15 3.48 -0.16 8.24
CA LEU A 15 3.63 0.74 7.10
C LEU A 15 2.75 1.98 7.32
N PRO A 16 3.26 3.20 7.03
CA PRO A 16 2.46 4.40 7.18
C PRO A 16 1.13 4.27 6.44
N ARG A 17 0.05 4.79 7.02
CA ARG A 17 -1.32 4.73 6.48
C ARG A 17 -1.36 5.01 4.97
N ARG A 18 -0.67 6.06 4.53
CA ARG A 18 -0.54 6.43 3.11
C ARG A 18 0.00 5.30 2.24
N HIS A 19 1.04 4.60 2.66
CA HIS A 19 1.60 3.47 1.91
C HIS A 19 0.60 2.32 1.80
N ARG A 20 -0.08 1.98 2.90
CA ARG A 20 -1.08 0.91 2.91
C ARG A 20 -2.24 1.22 1.97
N VAL A 21 -2.69 2.48 1.95
CA VAL A 21 -3.73 2.94 1.01
C VAL A 21 -3.28 2.82 -0.44
N LEU A 22 -2.04 3.23 -0.77
CA LEU A 22 -1.52 3.11 -2.13
C LEU A 22 -1.43 1.64 -2.59
N ILE A 23 -1.04 0.72 -1.68
CA ILE A 23 -1.03 -0.72 -1.95
C ILE A 23 -2.46 -1.21 -2.20
N ALA A 24 -3.42 -0.83 -1.35
CA ALA A 24 -4.82 -1.20 -1.50
C ALA A 24 -5.43 -0.70 -2.83
N LEU A 25 -5.17 0.57 -3.20
CA LEU A 25 -5.63 1.14 -4.47
C LEU A 25 -5.06 0.39 -5.68
N TYR A 26 -3.81 -0.05 -5.60
CA TYR A 26 -3.20 -0.86 -6.65
C TYR A 26 -3.79 -2.26 -6.71
N ALA A 27 -4.00 -2.92 -5.57
CA ALA A 27 -4.64 -4.24 -5.51
C ALA A 27 -6.07 -4.21 -6.06
N LEU A 28 -6.83 -3.14 -5.78
CA LEU A 28 -8.17 -2.93 -6.36
C LEU A 28 -8.12 -2.79 -7.88
N GLU A 29 -7.14 -2.07 -8.41
CA GLU A 29 -6.95 -1.92 -9.86
C GLU A 29 -6.61 -3.25 -10.55
N LEU A 30 -5.89 -4.15 -9.87
CA LEU A 30 -5.59 -5.49 -10.39
C LEU A 30 -6.81 -6.41 -10.41
N GLY A 31 -7.84 -6.15 -9.61
CA GLY A 31 -9.10 -6.89 -9.60
C GLY A 31 -9.00 -8.37 -9.19
N ARG A 32 -7.91 -8.77 -8.51
CA ARG A 32 -7.63 -10.18 -8.17
C ARG A 32 -8.29 -10.67 -6.88
N GLN A 33 -8.70 -9.75 -6.01
CA GLN A 33 -9.28 -10.04 -4.70
C GLN A 33 -10.55 -9.21 -4.50
N SER A 34 -11.38 -9.64 -3.55
CA SER A 34 -12.57 -8.87 -3.19
C SER A 34 -12.17 -7.55 -2.53
N ARG A 35 -13.00 -6.51 -2.71
CA ARG A 35 -12.75 -5.19 -2.15
C ARG A 35 -12.58 -5.23 -0.62
N THR A 36 -13.47 -5.95 0.07
CA THR A 36 -13.47 -6.10 1.52
C THR A 36 -12.20 -6.77 2.03
N GLU A 37 -11.74 -7.81 1.33
CA GLU A 37 -10.50 -8.52 1.68
C GLU A 37 -9.28 -7.60 1.52
N ILE A 38 -9.21 -6.83 0.43
CA ILE A 38 -8.11 -5.88 0.21
C ILE A 38 -8.05 -4.83 1.32
N LEU A 39 -9.19 -4.25 1.71
CA LEU A 39 -9.26 -3.27 2.80
C LEU A 39 -8.79 -3.87 4.13
N THR A 40 -9.25 -5.10 4.43
CA THR A 40 -8.95 -5.80 5.68
C THR A 40 -7.46 -6.15 5.77
N VAL A 41 -6.88 -6.74 4.72
CA VAL A 41 -5.46 -7.14 4.69
C VAL A 41 -4.53 -5.92 4.80
N ASN A 42 -4.93 -4.78 4.25
CA ASN A 42 -4.12 -3.58 4.26
C ASN A 42 -4.38 -2.67 5.48
N ASP A 43 -5.32 -3.01 6.36
CA ASP A 43 -5.71 -2.18 7.51
C ASP A 43 -6.03 -0.73 7.09
N VAL A 44 -6.93 -0.62 6.11
CA VAL A 44 -7.40 0.67 5.56
C VAL A 44 -8.92 0.66 5.39
N THR A 45 -9.52 1.84 5.51
CA THR A 45 -10.95 2.03 5.33
C THR A 45 -11.28 2.65 3.97
N GLU A 46 -12.55 2.63 3.58
CA GLU A 46 -13.03 3.34 2.40
C GLU A 46 -12.77 4.86 2.48
N ALA A 47 -12.83 5.43 3.69
CA ALA A 47 -12.53 6.84 3.91
C ALA A 47 -11.05 7.15 3.63
N ASP A 48 -10.14 6.25 4.04
CA ASP A 48 -8.72 6.39 3.74
C ASP A 48 -8.46 6.31 2.23
N LEU A 49 -9.15 5.39 1.52
CA LEU A 49 -9.05 5.31 0.06
C LEU A 49 -9.47 6.63 -0.59
N ALA A 50 -10.59 7.22 -0.15
CA ALA A 50 -11.10 8.48 -0.67
C ALA A 50 -10.15 9.65 -0.39
N GLU A 51 -9.56 9.72 0.81
CA GLU A 51 -8.60 10.75 1.24
C GLU A 51 -7.38 10.79 0.31
N PHE A 52 -6.84 9.62 -0.06
CA PHE A 52 -5.61 9.52 -0.88
C PHE A 52 -5.86 9.23 -2.36
N GLN A 53 -7.12 9.16 -2.81
CA GLN A 53 -7.46 8.86 -4.20
C GLN A 53 -6.88 9.90 -5.17
N ALA A 54 -6.94 11.18 -4.81
CA ALA A 54 -6.41 12.26 -5.64
C ALA A 54 -4.89 12.15 -5.83
N ASP A 55 -4.17 11.77 -4.77
CA ASP A 55 -2.72 11.53 -4.78
C ASP A 55 -2.35 10.34 -5.66
N TRP A 56 -3.10 9.25 -5.55
CA TRP A 56 -2.94 8.07 -6.40
C TRP A 56 -3.10 8.42 -7.89
N LEU A 57 -4.14 9.19 -8.24
CA LEU A 57 -4.37 9.64 -9.61
C LEU A 57 -3.26 10.56 -10.13
N ARG A 58 -2.69 11.41 -9.28
CA ARG A 58 -1.51 12.24 -9.62
C ARG A 58 -0.28 11.37 -9.92
N MET A 59 -0.02 10.36 -9.10
CA MET A 59 1.09 9.41 -9.31
C MET A 59 0.92 8.61 -10.61
N ARG A 60 -0.29 8.11 -10.88
CA ARG A 60 -0.61 7.37 -12.11
C ARG A 60 -0.42 8.20 -13.37
N ARG A 61 -0.82 9.48 -13.35
CA ARG A 61 -0.60 10.41 -14.47
C ARG A 61 0.88 10.60 -14.79
N ARG A 62 1.73 10.75 -13.76
CA ARG A 62 3.18 10.87 -13.94
C ARG A 62 3.79 9.59 -14.54
N ARG A 63 3.41 8.40 -14.03
CA ARG A 63 3.87 7.13 -14.60
C ARG A 63 3.50 6.94 -16.07
N ARG A 64 2.32 7.40 -16.50
CA ARG A 64 1.92 7.38 -17.92
C ARG A 64 2.66 8.40 -18.77
N ALA A 65 2.93 9.60 -18.23
CA ALA A 65 3.66 10.64 -18.96
C ALA A 65 5.15 10.31 -19.15
N SER A 66 5.76 9.54 -18.24
CA SER A 66 7.16 9.08 -18.37
C SER A 66 7.33 7.84 -19.26
N ALA A 67 6.24 7.28 -19.79
CA ALA A 67 6.25 6.13 -20.69
C ALA A 67 5.88 6.51 -22.15
N ALA A 68 5.82 7.81 -22.46
CA ALA A 68 5.60 8.39 -23.78
C ALA A 68 6.88 9.09 -24.24
#